data_AF-A0A1I5KLS6-F1
#
_entry.id   AF-A0A1I5KLS6-F1
#
_cell.length_a   1.000
_cell.length_b   1.000
_cell.length_c   1.000
_cell.angle_alpha   90.00
_cell.angle_beta   90.00
_cell.angle_gamma   90.00
#
_symmetry.space_group_name_H-M   'P 1'
#
loop_
_entity.id
_entity.type
_entity.pdbx_description
1 polymer ?
#
loop_
_entity_poly.entity_id
_entity_poly.type
_entity_poly.pdbx_seq_one_letter_code
_entity_poly.pdbx_strand_id
1 'polypeptide(L)'
;MSDQHGPGVRQHDPLTTRVNQPNREEGVVRAGEHPVEHERPEDWGWHGHAGRWGQVAGWLGVLSLLAYLWGNHEGRMEDLWLVGIAGLMVVMLLWDLRRKRTAWRP
;
A
#
# COMPACT_ATOMS: atom_id res chain seq x y z
N MET A 1 -37.68 -27.54 40.99
CA MET A 1 -36.53 -26.87 40.35
C MET A 1 -36.55 -27.34 38.90
N SER A 2 -37.06 -26.52 37.98
CA SER A 2 -37.19 -26.92 36.58
C SER A 2 -35.89 -26.62 35.84
N ASP A 3 -35.20 -27.68 35.43
CA ASP A 3 -34.05 -27.61 34.52
C ASP A 3 -34.52 -27.14 33.15
N GLN A 4 -34.35 -25.85 32.87
CA GLN A 4 -34.50 -25.31 31.52
C GLN A 4 -33.26 -25.67 30.70
N HIS A 5 -33.22 -26.89 30.16
CA HIS A 5 -32.35 -27.21 29.04
C HIS A 5 -32.90 -26.49 27.80
N GLY A 6 -32.38 -25.28 27.54
CA GLY A 6 -32.61 -24.59 26.28
C GLY A 6 -32.14 -25.45 25.10
N PRO A 7 -32.79 -25.38 23.93
CA PRO A 7 -32.36 -26.14 22.77
C PRO A 7 -30.92 -25.76 22.45
N GLY A 8 -30.01 -26.72 22.59
CA GLY A 8 -28.60 -26.55 22.30
C GLY A 8 -28.46 -25.85 20.95
N VAL A 9 -27.80 -24.69 20.96
CA VAL A 9 -27.50 -23.91 19.75
C VAL A 9 -26.96 -24.91 18.74
N ARG A 10 -27.67 -25.13 17.63
CA ARG A 10 -27.18 -25.95 16.52
C ARG A 10 -26.00 -25.18 15.91
N GLN A 11 -24.79 -25.41 16.43
CA GLN A 11 -23.54 -24.70 16.07
C GLN A 11 -23.01 -25.05 14.66
N HIS A 12 -23.85 -25.59 13.79
CA HIS A 12 -23.46 -26.00 12.44
C HIS A 12 -24.20 -25.12 11.43
N ASP A 13 -23.61 -23.97 11.11
CA ASP A 13 -24.01 -23.15 9.98
C ASP A 13 -23.15 -23.55 8.76
N PRO A 14 -23.74 -24.01 7.65
CA PRO A 14 -23.00 -24.38 6.43
C PRO A 14 -22.18 -23.22 5.83
N LEU A 15 -22.47 -21.98 6.22
CA LEU A 15 -21.72 -20.79 5.79
C LEU A 15 -20.48 -20.52 6.65
N THR A 16 -20.23 -21.33 7.69
CA THR A 16 -19.11 -21.14 8.60
C THR A 16 -18.34 -22.44 8.84
N THR A 17 -17.03 -22.34 9.00
CA THR A 17 -16.12 -23.43 9.34
C THR A 17 -15.37 -23.06 10.61
N ARG A 18 -15.30 -23.99 11.56
CA ARG A 18 -14.43 -23.82 12.73
C ARG A 18 -13.00 -24.14 12.34
N VAL A 19 -12.08 -23.26 12.72
CA VAL A 19 -10.66 -23.47 12.51
C VAL A 19 -9.92 -23.36 13.84
N ASN A 20 -9.06 -24.33 14.09
CA ASN A 20 -8.18 -24.34 15.24
C ASN A 20 -7.12 -23.25 15.04
N GLN A 21 -7.07 -22.26 15.95
CA GLN A 21 -6.09 -21.17 15.92
C GLN A 21 -5.06 -21.38 17.03
N PRO A 22 -3.75 -21.27 16.75
CA PRO A 22 -2.72 -21.42 17.77
C PRO A 22 -2.89 -20.33 18.85
N ASN A 23 -2.93 -20.75 20.13
CA ASN A 23 -3.13 -19.88 21.30
C ASN A 23 -4.49 -19.15 21.38
N ARG A 24 -5.54 -19.61 20.69
CA ARG A 24 -6.91 -19.08 20.82
C ARG A 24 -7.95 -20.21 20.88
N GLU A 25 -9.07 -19.96 21.56
CA GLU A 25 -10.30 -20.77 21.44
C GLU A 25 -10.72 -20.90 19.96
N GLU A 26 -11.24 -22.05 19.54
CA GLU A 26 -11.60 -22.35 18.13
C GLU A 26 -12.41 -21.21 17.50
N GLY A 27 -11.86 -20.60 16.44
CA GLY A 27 -12.49 -19.49 15.75
C GLY A 27 -13.50 -19.99 14.72
N VAL A 28 -14.64 -19.30 14.60
CA VAL A 28 -15.62 -19.53 13.52
C VAL A 28 -15.28 -18.59 12.37
N VAL A 29 -14.87 -19.14 11.23
CA VAL A 29 -14.52 -18.41 10.00
C VAL A 29 -15.60 -18.67 8.95
N ARG A 30 -15.78 -17.79 7.98
CA ARG A 30 -16.69 -18.07 6.86
C ARG A 30 -16.18 -19.25 6.03
N ALA A 31 -17.10 -20.05 5.50
CA ALA A 31 -16.76 -21.20 4.67
C ALA A 31 -15.96 -20.74 3.43
N GLY A 32 -14.72 -21.24 3.30
CA GLY A 32 -13.78 -20.88 2.22
C GLY A 32 -12.82 -19.73 2.55
N GLU A 33 -12.91 -19.13 3.74
CA GLU A 33 -11.98 -18.10 4.21
C GLU A 33 -10.95 -18.67 5.18
N HIS A 34 -9.73 -18.12 5.14
CA HIS A 34 -8.65 -18.52 6.05
C HIS A 34 -8.73 -17.73 7.37
N PRO A 35 -8.37 -18.33 8.51
CA PRO A 35 -8.23 -17.60 9.76
C PRO A 35 -7.13 -16.56 9.63
N VAL A 36 -7.38 -15.35 10.14
CA VAL A 36 -6.34 -14.34 10.29
C VAL A 36 -5.41 -14.80 11.40
N GLU A 37 -4.26 -15.36 11.04
CA GLU A 37 -3.27 -15.85 12.02
C GLU A 37 -2.43 -14.71 12.62
N HIS A 38 -2.16 -13.68 11.83
CA HIS A 38 -1.53 -12.44 12.28
C HIS A 38 -2.02 -11.27 11.44
N GLU A 39 -2.01 -10.07 12.02
CA GLU A 39 -2.27 -8.84 11.26
C GLU A 39 -1.16 -8.64 10.22
N ARG A 40 -1.55 -8.39 8.97
CA ARG A 40 -0.61 -8.00 7.91
C ARG A 40 -0.64 -6.48 7.77
N PRO A 41 0.48 -5.82 7.43
CA PRO A 41 0.48 -4.36 7.17
C PRO A 41 -0.52 -3.93 6.09
N GLU A 42 -0.88 -4.87 5.21
CA GLU A 42 -1.88 -4.73 4.15
C GLU A 42 -3.32 -4.66 4.68
N ASP A 43 -3.57 -5.02 5.93
CA ASP A 43 -4.93 -5.03 6.50
C ASP A 43 -5.31 -3.65 7.08
N TRP A 44 -4.35 -2.73 7.23
CA TRP A 44 -4.54 -1.42 7.87
C TRP A 44 -4.96 -0.29 6.91
N GLY A 45 -5.16 -0.61 5.62
CA GLY A 45 -5.80 0.27 4.63
C GLY A 45 -4.84 1.13 3.78
N TRP A 46 -3.79 1.74 4.36
CA TRP A 46 -2.85 2.55 3.57
C TRP A 46 -1.73 1.69 2.97
N HIS A 47 -2.04 1.02 1.86
CA HIS A 47 -1.10 0.18 1.11
C HIS A 47 -1.24 0.40 -0.41
N GLY A 48 -2.00 1.42 -0.82
CA GLY A 48 -2.22 1.75 -2.22
C GLY A 48 -0.95 2.26 -2.89
N HIS A 49 -0.59 1.66 -4.03
CA HIS A 49 0.46 2.21 -4.88
C HIS A 49 -0.09 3.37 -5.70
N ALA A 50 0.59 4.53 -5.70
CA ALA A 50 0.14 5.75 -6.39
C ALA A 50 -0.03 5.59 -7.93
N GLY A 51 0.51 4.50 -8.51
CA GLY A 51 0.27 4.14 -9.90
C GLY A 51 0.73 5.23 -10.88
N ARG A 52 -0.21 5.75 -11.68
CA ARG A 52 0.05 6.88 -12.61
C ARG A 52 0.19 8.22 -11.90
N TRP A 53 -0.46 8.40 -10.75
CA TRP A 53 -0.44 9.67 -10.01
C TRP A 53 0.93 9.96 -9.41
N GLY A 54 1.67 8.92 -9.01
CA GLY A 54 3.06 9.08 -8.58
C GLY A 54 3.96 9.68 -9.67
N GLN A 55 3.74 9.29 -10.93
CA GLN A 55 4.47 9.86 -12.07
C GLN A 55 4.08 11.31 -12.33
N VAL A 56 2.78 11.63 -12.31
CA VAL A 56 2.29 13.00 -12.49
C VAL A 56 2.83 13.92 -11.38
N ALA A 57 2.76 13.51 -10.12
CA ALA A 57 3.27 14.26 -8.99
C ALA A 57 4.81 14.46 -9.09
N GLY A 58 5.53 13.43 -9.51
CA GLY A 58 6.98 13.52 -9.73
C GLY A 58 7.35 14.54 -10.80
N TRP A 59 6.69 14.50 -11.96
CA TRP A 59 6.92 15.48 -13.03
C TRP A 59 6.50 16.90 -12.63
N LEU A 60 5.42 17.05 -11.88
CA LEU A 60 5.03 18.34 -11.32
C LEU A 60 6.12 18.89 -10.40
N GLY A 61 6.69 18.04 -9.52
CA GLY A 61 7.83 18.42 -8.67
C GLY A 61 9.07 18.85 -9.45
N VAL A 62 9.41 18.15 -10.54
CA VAL A 62 10.49 18.57 -11.45
C VAL A 62 10.22 19.95 -12.04
N LEU A 63 9.00 20.18 -12.55
CA LEU A 63 8.62 21.48 -13.12
C LEU A 63 8.66 22.59 -12.07
N SER A 64 8.22 22.31 -10.84
CA SER A 64 8.30 23.26 -9.72
C SER A 64 9.75 23.64 -9.40
N LEU A 65 10.67 22.67 -9.31
CA LEU A 65 12.10 22.94 -9.09
C LEU A 65 12.71 23.79 -10.20
N LEU A 66 12.38 23.51 -11.45
CA LEU A 66 12.91 24.27 -12.58
C LEU A 66 12.29 25.67 -12.67
N ALA A 67 11.04 25.84 -12.25
CA ALA A 67 10.41 27.16 -12.15
C ALA A 67 11.15 28.07 -11.15
N TYR A 68 11.72 27.50 -10.09
CA TYR A 68 12.55 28.21 -9.11
C TYR A 68 13.87 28.74 -9.67
N LEU A 69 14.25 28.43 -10.91
CA LEU A 69 15.41 29.07 -11.54
C LEU A 69 15.15 30.53 -11.96
N TRP A 70 13.88 30.92 -12.04
CA TRP A 70 13.50 32.30 -12.31
C TRP A 70 13.20 33.03 -10.99
N GLY A 71 14.15 33.83 -10.53
CA GLY A 71 14.03 34.56 -9.27
C GLY A 71 15.25 35.44 -8.99
N ASN A 72 15.34 35.96 -7.77
CA ASN A 72 16.42 36.85 -7.33
C ASN A 72 17.69 36.08 -6.90
N HIS A 73 18.16 35.13 -7.72
CA HIS A 73 19.33 34.32 -7.41
C HIS A 73 20.60 35.09 -7.75
N GLU A 74 21.28 35.63 -6.73
CA GLU A 74 22.59 36.27 -6.91
C GLU A 74 23.72 35.23 -6.89
N GLY A 75 23.54 34.15 -6.13
CA GLY A 75 24.47 33.04 -6.04
C GLY A 75 24.04 31.86 -6.92
N ARG A 76 24.83 31.55 -7.95
CA ARG A 76 24.58 30.40 -8.86
C ARG A 76 24.63 29.01 -8.19
N MET A 77 24.98 28.97 -6.90
CA MET A 77 25.04 27.73 -6.12
C MET A 77 23.64 27.14 -5.90
N GLU A 78 22.62 27.97 -5.72
CA GLU A 78 21.24 27.49 -5.60
C GLU A 78 20.78 26.82 -6.90
N ASP A 79 21.02 27.46 -8.04
CA ASP A 79 20.70 26.91 -9.37
C ASP A 79 21.34 25.54 -9.58
N LEU A 80 22.58 25.36 -9.14
CA LEU A 80 23.29 24.09 -9.27
C LEU A 80 22.58 22.97 -8.50
N TRP A 81 22.10 23.25 -7.28
CA TRP A 81 21.35 22.30 -6.49
C TRP A 81 19.95 22.04 -7.07
N LEU A 82 19.25 23.08 -7.51
CA LEU A 82 17.93 22.96 -8.15
C LEU A 82 18.00 22.09 -9.41
N VAL A 83 18.95 22.38 -10.30
CA VAL A 83 19.18 21.60 -11.53
C VAL A 83 19.66 20.19 -11.20
N GLY A 84 20.56 20.02 -10.24
CA GLY A 84 21.07 18.72 -9.82
C GLY A 84 19.98 17.79 -9.28
N ILE A 85 19.13 18.31 -8.39
CA ILE A 85 18.00 17.56 -7.82
C ILE A 85 16.95 17.28 -8.90
N ALA A 86 16.60 18.27 -9.72
CA ALA A 86 15.65 18.08 -10.82
C ALA A 86 16.15 17.03 -11.82
N GLY A 87 17.43 17.05 -12.18
CA GLY A 87 18.07 16.06 -13.04
C GLY A 87 18.01 14.65 -12.45
N LEU A 88 18.33 14.49 -11.17
CA LEU A 88 18.21 13.21 -10.47
C LEU A 88 16.77 12.68 -10.49
N MET A 89 15.79 13.53 -10.21
CA MET A 89 14.37 13.17 -10.26
C MET A 89 13.94 12.71 -11.66
N VAL A 90 14.35 13.43 -12.71
CA VAL A 90 14.06 13.04 -14.11
C VAL A 90 14.61 11.65 -14.41
N VAL A 91 15.86 11.38 -14.02
CA VAL A 91 16.47 10.05 -14.21
C VAL A 91 15.67 8.97 -13.49
N MET A 92 15.27 9.20 -12.23
CA MET A 92 14.46 8.26 -11.46
C MET A 92 13.08 8.02 -12.09
N LEU A 93 12.40 9.07 -12.56
CA LEU A 93 11.08 8.95 -13.19
C LEU A 93 11.15 8.19 -14.51
N LEU A 94 12.16 8.47 -15.34
CA LEU A 94 12.39 7.74 -16.58
C LEU A 94 12.77 6.29 -16.32
N TRP A 95 13.58 6.01 -15.30
CA TRP A 95 13.86 4.64 -14.86
C TRP A 95 12.55 3.95 -14.49
N ASP A 96 11.74 4.55 -13.61
CA ASP A 96 10.48 3.95 -13.15
C ASP A 96 9.53 3.66 -14.34
N LEU A 97 9.40 4.57 -15.30
CA LEU A 97 8.65 4.33 -16.54
C LEU A 97 9.20 3.15 -17.34
N ARG A 98 10.53 3.06 -17.47
CA ARG A 98 11.18 1.93 -18.15
C ARG A 98 10.92 0.62 -17.42
N ARG A 99 11.10 0.58 -16.09
CA ARG A 99 10.86 -0.60 -15.24
C ARG A 99 9.42 -1.09 -15.37
N LYS A 100 8.44 -0.17 -15.33
CA LYS A 100 7.01 -0.49 -15.52
C LYS A 100 6.73 -1.10 -16.90
N ARG A 101 7.41 -0.63 -17.94
CA ARG A 101 7.33 -1.19 -19.31
C ARG A 101 8.13 -2.48 -19.51
N THR A 102 8.91 -2.94 -18.54
CA THR A 102 9.66 -4.21 -18.66
C THR A 102 9.26 -5.20 -17.58
N ALA A 103 8.22 -4.90 -16.79
CA ALA A 103 7.81 -5.71 -15.64
C ALA A 103 7.29 -7.11 -16.03
N TRP A 104 6.93 -7.34 -17.28
CA TRP A 104 6.51 -8.64 -17.80
C TRP A 104 7.65 -9.51 -18.33
N ARG A 105 8.89 -9.01 -18.34
CA ARG A 105 10.07 -9.78 -18.74
C ARG A 105 10.67 -10.39 -17.46
N PRO A 106 10.85 -11.73 -17.40
CA PRO A 106 11.41 -12.41 -16.24
C PRO A 106 12.87 -12.00 -15.99
#